data_AF-A0A444J484-F1
#
_entry.id   AF-A0A444J484-F1
#
_cell.length_a   1.000
_cell.length_b   1.000
_cell.length_c   1.000
_cell.angle_alpha   90.00
_cell.angle_beta   90.00
_cell.angle_gamma   90.00
#
_symmetry.space_group_name_H-M   'P 1'
#
loop_
_entity.id
_entity.type
_entity.pdbx_description
1 polymer ?
#
loop_
_entity_poly.entity_id
_entity_poly.type
_entity_poly.pdbx_seq_one_letter_code
_entity_poly.pdbx_strand_id
1 'polypeptide(L)'
;MDSIKVERNVNVAICAITDKGSKQKRNARNNTADQGKKNRVFTFCFAVKKSATYYFSQKSNSEEREEVEPMERSTDKAVIHVLNNHKGGKQVQTVWDRYEAQQPQCGFGELGVCCRHCMQGPCRIDPFGEGPDRGICGATADTIVARGLARAIAGGTASHSGHALHIAHVFKKTLLGETPDYAIKDEAKLKTVAVRCGIEIEDRSVKDIALELVNKALSEFGDKGEPLTWAATTVTTGRIETCNELGIV
;
A
#
# COMPACT_ATOMS: atom_id res chain seq x y z
N MET A 1 -10.22 45.78 22.57
CA MET A 1 -10.62 44.53 23.23
C MET A 1 -10.36 43.38 22.25
N ASP A 2 -9.08 43.07 22.17
CA ASP A 2 -8.41 41.78 22.04
C ASP A 2 -8.83 40.81 20.93
N SER A 3 -8.12 40.94 19.80
CA SER A 3 -7.94 39.90 18.80
C SER A 3 -6.97 38.83 19.32
N ILE A 4 -7.49 37.62 19.54
CA ILE A 4 -6.71 36.44 19.94
C ILE A 4 -5.81 36.03 18.76
N LYS A 5 -4.49 36.20 18.93
CA LYS A 5 -3.47 35.57 18.07
C LYS A 5 -3.37 34.09 18.43
N VAL A 6 -3.68 33.21 17.49
CA VAL A 6 -3.43 31.77 17.61
C VAL A 6 -2.09 31.45 16.95
N GLU A 7 -1.03 31.37 17.75
CA GLU A 7 0.24 30.77 17.34
C GLU A 7 0.09 29.24 17.32
N ARG A 8 0.24 28.62 16.15
CA ARG A 8 0.30 27.16 16.03
C ARG A 8 1.76 26.71 16.04
N ASN A 9 2.27 26.36 17.21
CA ASN A 9 3.50 25.58 17.34
C ASN A 9 3.21 24.12 16.98
N VAL A 10 3.66 23.69 15.80
CA VAL A 10 3.61 22.28 15.40
C VAL A 10 4.93 21.64 15.79
N ASN A 11 4.97 21.00 16.97
CA ASN A 11 6.05 20.10 17.34
C ASN A 11 5.85 18.77 16.61
N VAL A 12 6.65 18.52 15.56
CA VAL A 12 6.76 17.19 14.95
C VAL A 12 7.72 16.36 15.80
N ALA A 13 7.19 15.37 16.51
CA ALA A 13 7.99 14.39 17.22
C ALA A 13 8.69 13.46 16.22
N ILE A 14 10.01 13.62 16.08
CA ILE A 14 10.87 12.69 15.34
C ILE A 14 11.16 11.52 16.29
N CYS A 15 10.66 10.33 15.94
CA CYS A 15 11.00 9.09 16.64
C CYS A 15 12.42 8.66 16.23
N ALA A 16 13.41 8.93 17.08
CA ALA A 16 14.76 8.41 16.93
C ALA A 16 14.80 6.95 17.39
N ILE A 17 15.07 6.01 16.47
CA ILE A 17 15.36 4.62 16.81
C ILE A 17 16.81 4.57 17.28
N THR A 18 17.02 4.32 18.57
CA THR A 18 18.33 4.03 19.14
C THR A 18 18.49 2.52 19.22
N ASP A 19 19.59 2.03 18.64
CA ASP A 19 19.98 0.63 18.64
C ASP A 19 20.50 0.24 20.04
N LYS A 20 19.74 -0.61 20.75
CA LYS A 20 20.22 -1.28 21.97
C LYS A 20 20.13 -2.78 21.77
N GLY A 21 21.26 -3.34 21.34
CA GLY A 21 21.48 -4.78 21.31
C GLY A 21 21.22 -5.43 22.67
N SER A 22 20.43 -6.49 22.67
CA SER A 22 20.30 -7.41 23.80
C SER A 22 20.78 -8.80 23.36
N LYS A 23 21.90 -9.21 23.98
CA LYS A 23 22.44 -10.57 23.90
C LYS A 23 21.48 -11.52 24.60
N GLN A 24 20.90 -12.48 23.88
CA GLN A 24 20.20 -13.62 24.49
C GLN A 24 21.03 -14.90 24.31
N LYS A 25 21.21 -15.58 25.45
CA LYS A 25 22.11 -16.70 25.71
C LYS A 25 21.77 -17.93 24.86
N ARG A 26 22.79 -18.52 24.22
CA ARG A 26 22.74 -19.86 23.62
C ARG A 26 22.83 -20.90 24.74
N ASN A 27 21.81 -21.74 24.87
CA ASN A 27 21.92 -23.01 25.60
C ASN A 27 22.03 -24.15 24.60
N ALA A 28 23.11 -24.92 24.75
CA ALA A 28 23.41 -26.12 23.99
C ALA A 28 22.44 -27.25 24.32
N ARG A 29 21.94 -27.95 23.29
CA ARG A 29 21.57 -29.37 23.37
C ARG A 29 22.06 -30.06 22.11
N ASN A 30 22.74 -31.18 22.34
CA ASN A 30 23.52 -31.96 21.40
C ASN A 30 22.69 -32.72 20.36
N ASN A 31 23.36 -32.97 19.23
CA ASN A 31 23.19 -34.02 18.23
C ASN A 31 22.29 -35.22 18.60
N THR A 32 21.32 -35.49 17.74
CA THR A 32 21.15 -36.81 17.12
C THR A 32 20.75 -36.62 15.66
N ALA A 33 21.55 -37.20 14.78
CA ALA A 33 21.42 -37.16 13.34
C ALA A 33 20.24 -37.99 12.85
N ASP A 34 19.77 -37.59 11.66
CA ASP A 34 19.42 -38.47 10.56
C ASP A 34 18.45 -39.62 10.85
N GLN A 35 17.16 -39.38 10.58
CA GLN A 35 16.11 -40.30 10.11
C GLN A 35 14.74 -39.60 10.29
N GLY A 36 14.17 -39.02 9.24
CA GLY A 36 12.84 -38.39 9.36
C GLY A 36 12.37 -37.43 8.26
N LYS A 37 13.08 -37.32 7.14
CA LYS A 37 12.74 -36.35 6.07
C LYS A 37 11.58 -36.77 5.15
N LYS A 38 11.00 -37.97 5.28
CA LYS A 38 9.92 -38.43 4.37
C LYS A 38 8.48 -38.24 4.90
N ASN A 39 8.28 -37.93 6.18
CA ASN A 39 6.92 -37.80 6.76
C ASN A 39 6.45 -36.37 7.05
N ARG A 40 7.27 -35.33 6.85
CA ARG A 40 6.86 -33.94 7.14
C ARG A 40 5.98 -33.29 6.06
N VAL A 41 6.01 -33.79 4.83
CA VAL A 41 5.18 -33.23 3.73
C VAL A 41 3.70 -33.60 3.92
N PHE A 42 3.42 -34.82 4.42
CA PHE A 42 2.05 -35.29 4.67
C PHE A 42 1.38 -34.59 5.86
N THR A 43 2.14 -34.28 6.91
CA THR A 43 1.62 -33.60 8.11
C THR A 43 1.29 -32.12 7.84
N PHE A 44 2.05 -31.46 6.96
CA PHE A 44 1.77 -30.07 6.57
C PHE A 44 0.50 -29.96 5.70
N CYS A 45 0.27 -30.93 4.80
CA CYS A 45 -0.93 -30.96 3.97
C CYS A 45 -2.21 -31.24 4.78
N PHE A 46 -2.12 -32.06 5.83
CA PHE A 46 -3.25 -32.31 6.75
C PHE A 46 -3.58 -31.12 7.67
N ALA A 47 -2.58 -30.35 8.10
CA ALA A 47 -2.79 -29.17 8.93
C ALA A 47 -3.49 -28.04 8.14
N VAL A 48 -3.14 -27.84 6.87
CA VAL A 48 -3.80 -26.86 5.99
C VAL A 48 -5.24 -27.27 5.68
N LYS A 49 -5.51 -28.56 5.43
CA LYS A 49 -6.89 -29.06 5.27
C LYS A 49 -7.75 -28.86 6.52
N LYS A 50 -7.20 -29.08 7.73
CA LYS A 50 -7.92 -28.83 8.99
C LYS A 50 -8.15 -27.34 9.26
N SER A 51 -7.21 -26.45 8.95
CA SER A 51 -7.42 -25.00 9.11
C SER A 51 -8.44 -24.44 8.12
N ALA A 52 -8.47 -24.93 6.87
CA ALA A 52 -9.46 -24.50 5.87
C ALA A 52 -10.87 -25.03 6.19
N THR A 53 -11.00 -26.28 6.65
CA THR A 53 -12.31 -26.80 7.10
C THR A 53 -12.77 -26.14 8.40
N TYR A 54 -11.87 -25.78 9.32
CA TYR A 54 -12.23 -25.02 10.53
C TYR A 54 -12.70 -23.59 10.18
N TYR A 55 -12.08 -22.94 9.19
CA TYR A 55 -12.50 -21.60 8.73
C TYR A 55 -13.84 -21.62 7.97
N PHE A 56 -14.11 -22.67 7.19
CA PHE A 56 -15.37 -22.80 6.44
C PHE A 56 -16.53 -23.28 7.32
N SER A 57 -16.27 -24.17 8.29
CA SER A 57 -17.28 -24.68 9.23
C SER A 57 -17.87 -23.61 10.13
N GLN A 58 -17.17 -22.49 10.37
CA GLN A 58 -17.74 -21.36 11.13
C GLN A 58 -18.62 -20.44 10.27
N LYS A 59 -18.57 -20.53 8.94
CA LYS A 59 -19.37 -19.67 8.03
C LYS A 59 -20.68 -20.33 7.56
N SER A 60 -20.96 -21.59 7.90
CA SER A 60 -22.18 -22.30 7.48
C SER A 60 -23.35 -22.24 8.47
N ASN A 61 -23.18 -21.67 9.66
CA ASN A 61 -24.32 -21.41 10.53
C ASN A 61 -25.00 -20.10 10.13
N SER A 62 -26.15 -20.25 9.47
CA SER A 62 -27.19 -19.23 9.34
C SER A 62 -27.92 -18.97 10.67
N GLU A 63 -27.20 -19.05 11.79
CA GLU A 63 -27.70 -18.68 13.12
C GLU A 63 -27.47 -17.17 13.30
N GLU A 64 -28.46 -16.49 13.90
CA GLU A 64 -28.43 -15.05 14.20
C GLU A 64 -27.06 -14.64 14.75
N ARG A 65 -26.35 -13.80 14.00
CA ARG A 65 -25.05 -13.29 14.42
C ARG A 65 -25.25 -12.24 15.50
N GLU A 66 -24.63 -12.49 16.65
CA GLU A 66 -24.65 -11.63 17.82
C GLU A 66 -24.14 -10.21 17.46
N GLU A 67 -24.79 -9.16 17.99
CA GLU A 67 -24.37 -7.78 17.76
C GLU A 67 -22.97 -7.56 18.33
N VAL A 68 -21.96 -7.42 17.47
CA VAL A 68 -20.58 -7.13 17.87
C VAL A 68 -20.49 -5.75 18.55
N GLU A 69 -19.90 -5.69 19.74
CA GLU A 69 -19.83 -4.45 20.52
C GLU A 69 -18.82 -3.43 19.95
N PRO A 70 -19.03 -2.11 20.07
CA PRO A 70 -18.16 -1.10 19.49
C PRO A 70 -16.69 -1.15 19.96
N MET A 71 -16.45 -1.63 21.18
CA MET A 71 -15.09 -1.85 21.73
C MET A 71 -14.32 -2.91 20.93
N GLU A 72 -15.03 -3.82 20.26
CA GLU A 72 -14.46 -4.88 19.43
C GLU A 72 -14.24 -4.42 17.98
N ARG A 73 -14.76 -3.24 17.61
CA ARG A 73 -14.70 -2.67 16.25
C ARG A 73 -13.60 -1.61 16.08
N SER A 74 -13.19 -0.94 17.16
CA SER A 74 -12.08 0.03 17.19
C SER A 74 -11.42 0.05 18.57
N THR A 75 -10.10 0.24 18.62
CA THR A 75 -9.36 0.46 19.88
C THR A 75 -9.25 1.93 20.27
N ASP A 76 -9.64 2.86 19.38
CA ASP A 76 -9.64 4.29 19.66
C ASP A 76 -10.86 4.67 20.51
N LYS A 77 -10.60 5.19 21.73
CA LYS A 77 -11.65 5.57 22.69
C LYS A 77 -12.62 6.62 22.14
N ALA A 78 -12.14 7.57 21.32
CA ALA A 78 -13.00 8.58 20.72
C ALA A 78 -13.92 7.96 19.66
N VAL A 79 -13.40 7.03 18.85
CA VAL A 79 -14.20 6.28 17.88
C VAL A 79 -15.24 5.41 18.60
N ILE A 80 -14.85 4.68 19.65
CA ILE A 80 -15.76 3.88 20.47
C ILE A 80 -16.86 4.76 21.08
N HIS A 81 -16.49 5.94 21.62
CA HIS A 81 -17.47 6.88 22.16
C HIS A 81 -18.49 7.32 21.10
N VAL A 82 -18.03 7.65 19.90
CA VAL A 82 -18.91 8.00 18.76
C VAL A 82 -19.81 6.82 18.37
N LEU A 83 -19.28 5.60 18.33
CA LEU A 83 -20.04 4.40 17.98
C LEU A 83 -21.07 4.00 19.05
N ASN A 84 -20.74 4.14 20.33
CA ASN A 84 -21.70 3.92 21.42
C ASN A 84 -22.83 4.94 21.39
N ASN A 85 -22.50 6.22 21.15
CA ASN A 85 -23.50 7.27 20.99
C ASN A 85 -24.31 7.12 19.70
N HIS A 86 -23.77 6.43 18.69
CA HIS A 86 -24.46 6.11 17.44
C HIS A 86 -25.56 5.05 17.64
N LYS A 87 -25.28 3.99 18.43
CA LYS A 87 -26.28 2.97 18.82
C LYS A 87 -27.52 3.58 19.51
N GLY A 88 -27.38 4.76 20.15
CA GLY A 88 -28.45 5.47 20.88
C GLY A 88 -29.49 6.23 20.05
N GLY A 89 -29.60 6.01 18.73
CA GLY A 89 -30.75 6.50 17.93
C GLY A 89 -30.47 7.50 16.81
N LYS A 90 -29.35 7.42 16.08
CA LYS A 90 -29.15 8.21 14.84
C LYS A 90 -28.98 7.31 13.61
N GLN A 91 -29.77 7.58 12.57
CA GLN A 91 -29.97 6.80 11.33
C GLN A 91 -28.77 6.73 10.35
N VAL A 92 -27.53 6.97 10.77
CA VAL A 92 -26.38 7.09 9.84
C VAL A 92 -25.50 5.85 9.82
N GLN A 93 -25.70 4.99 8.82
CA GLN A 93 -24.91 3.77 8.67
C GLN A 93 -23.38 4.04 8.63
N THR A 94 -22.63 3.35 9.49
CA THR A 94 -21.17 3.42 9.57
C THR A 94 -20.48 2.38 8.67
N VAL A 95 -19.15 2.42 8.61
CA VAL A 95 -18.36 1.42 7.86
C VAL A 95 -18.48 0.02 8.47
N TRP A 96 -18.63 -0.09 9.79
CA TRP A 96 -18.76 -1.39 10.47
C TRP A 96 -20.12 -2.04 10.19
N ASP A 97 -21.19 -1.24 10.12
CA ASP A 97 -22.51 -1.73 9.73
C ASP A 97 -22.52 -2.24 8.28
N ARG A 98 -21.84 -1.50 7.37
CA ARG A 98 -21.67 -1.95 5.98
C ARG A 98 -20.81 -3.20 5.85
N TYR A 99 -19.79 -3.34 6.70
CA TYR A 99 -18.95 -4.54 6.73
C TYR A 99 -19.75 -5.76 7.18
N GLU A 100 -20.57 -5.63 8.24
CA GLU A 100 -21.41 -6.73 8.72
C GLU A 100 -22.44 -7.14 7.66
N ALA A 101 -23.09 -6.17 7.02
CA ALA A 101 -24.03 -6.43 5.93
C ALA A 101 -23.40 -7.11 4.69
N GLN A 102 -22.07 -7.08 4.55
CA GLN A 102 -21.34 -7.76 3.47
C GLN A 102 -20.90 -9.17 3.83
N GLN A 103 -21.20 -9.66 5.04
CA GLN A 103 -20.80 -11.00 5.45
C GLN A 103 -21.84 -12.08 5.09
N PRO A 104 -21.39 -13.30 4.73
CA PRO A 104 -19.99 -13.65 4.44
C PRO A 104 -19.53 -13.05 3.11
N GLN A 105 -18.32 -12.47 3.09
CA GLN A 105 -17.71 -12.01 1.84
C GLN A 105 -17.39 -13.18 0.90
N CYS A 106 -17.32 -12.90 -0.40
CA CYS A 106 -17.11 -13.90 -1.45
C CYS A 106 -15.70 -14.52 -1.40
N GLY A 107 -15.61 -15.82 -1.13
CA GLY A 107 -14.33 -16.54 -1.00
C GLY A 107 -13.46 -16.55 -2.28
N PHE A 108 -14.05 -16.57 -3.47
CA PHE A 108 -13.27 -16.46 -4.72
C PHE A 108 -12.58 -15.09 -4.85
N GLY A 109 -13.24 -14.04 -4.35
CA GLY A 109 -12.69 -12.69 -4.30
C GLY A 109 -11.59 -12.57 -3.23
N GLU A 110 -11.82 -13.12 -2.04
CA GLU A 110 -10.83 -13.17 -0.95
C GLU A 110 -9.53 -13.88 -1.39
N LEU A 111 -9.65 -14.96 -2.17
CA LEU A 111 -8.50 -15.71 -2.70
C LEU A 111 -7.91 -15.12 -4.01
N GLY A 112 -8.55 -14.12 -4.60
CA GLY A 112 -8.09 -13.48 -5.85
C GLY A 112 -8.25 -14.32 -7.12
N VAL A 113 -9.02 -15.41 -7.08
CA VAL A 113 -9.18 -16.38 -8.19
C VAL A 113 -10.41 -16.09 -9.08
N CYS A 114 -10.95 -14.88 -9.01
CA CYS A 114 -12.05 -14.39 -9.85
C CYS A 114 -11.54 -13.38 -10.90
N CYS A 115 -11.87 -13.58 -12.17
CA CYS A 115 -11.45 -12.71 -13.27
C CYS A 115 -12.65 -12.11 -14.02
N ARG A 116 -12.64 -10.78 -14.18
CA ARG A 116 -13.68 -9.98 -14.85
C ARG A 116 -13.12 -9.04 -15.93
N HIS A 117 -12.02 -9.44 -16.58
CA HIS A 117 -11.28 -8.56 -17.50
C HIS A 117 -11.82 -8.54 -18.94
N CYS A 118 -12.79 -9.38 -19.28
CA CYS A 118 -13.43 -9.42 -20.60
C CYS A 118 -14.90 -9.82 -20.48
N MET A 119 -15.63 -9.76 -21.60
CA MET A 119 -17.07 -10.02 -21.68
C MET A 119 -17.45 -11.50 -21.66
N GLN A 120 -16.49 -12.42 -21.72
CA GLN A 120 -16.75 -13.87 -21.53
C GLN A 120 -16.86 -14.25 -20.05
N GLY A 121 -16.32 -13.41 -19.15
CA GLY A 121 -16.40 -13.64 -17.70
C GLY A 121 -17.78 -13.40 -17.09
N PRO A 122 -17.93 -13.49 -15.76
CA PRO A 122 -16.88 -13.73 -14.77
C PRO A 122 -16.35 -15.17 -14.81
N CYS A 123 -15.02 -15.34 -14.85
CA CYS A 123 -14.37 -16.63 -14.64
C CYS A 123 -14.00 -16.79 -13.16
N ARG A 124 -14.09 -18.02 -12.62
CA ARG A 124 -13.61 -18.37 -11.28
C ARG A 124 -12.83 -19.68 -11.34
N ILE A 125 -11.75 -19.78 -10.57
CA ILE A 125 -11.02 -21.05 -10.39
C ILE A 125 -11.44 -21.67 -9.06
N ASP A 126 -11.76 -22.95 -9.07
CA ASP A 126 -12.01 -23.70 -7.83
C ASP A 126 -10.69 -23.95 -7.09
N PRO A 127 -10.53 -23.49 -5.84
CA PRO A 127 -9.28 -23.63 -5.11
C PRO A 127 -9.02 -25.05 -4.58
N PHE A 128 -10.01 -25.95 -4.64
CA PHE A 128 -9.94 -27.31 -4.10
C PHE A 128 -9.88 -28.39 -5.19
N GLY A 129 -10.06 -28.03 -6.46
CA GLY A 129 -9.83 -28.93 -7.60
C GLY A 129 -11.07 -29.71 -8.06
N GLU A 130 -12.25 -29.41 -7.52
CA GLU A 130 -13.52 -30.06 -7.90
C GLU A 130 -14.24 -29.32 -9.03
N GLY A 131 -13.75 -28.13 -9.40
CA GLY A 131 -14.37 -27.24 -10.38
C GLY A 131 -13.41 -26.77 -11.46
N PRO A 132 -13.73 -25.67 -12.17
CA PRO A 132 -12.88 -25.14 -13.23
C PRO A 132 -11.47 -24.83 -12.74
N ASP A 133 -10.46 -25.32 -13.47
CA ASP A 133 -9.03 -25.12 -13.18
C ASP A 133 -8.41 -23.98 -14.02
N ARG A 134 -9.16 -23.48 -15.02
CA ARG A 134 -8.78 -22.37 -15.91
C ARG A 134 -9.97 -21.45 -16.21
N GLY A 135 -9.67 -20.20 -16.56
CA GLY A 135 -10.64 -19.30 -17.18
C GLY A 135 -10.98 -19.75 -18.61
N ILE A 136 -12.06 -19.19 -19.18
CA ILE A 136 -12.54 -19.54 -20.55
C ILE A 136 -11.44 -19.38 -21.61
N CYS A 137 -10.58 -18.37 -21.46
CA CYS A 137 -9.44 -18.15 -22.37
C CYS A 137 -8.19 -19.00 -22.07
N GLY A 138 -8.24 -19.92 -21.10
CA GLY A 138 -7.13 -20.77 -20.67
C GLY A 138 -6.26 -20.20 -19.55
N ALA A 139 -6.54 -18.99 -19.06
CA ALA A 139 -5.78 -18.36 -17.99
C ALA A 139 -5.82 -19.18 -16.69
N THR A 140 -4.65 -19.44 -16.10
CA THR A 140 -4.50 -20.18 -14.83
C THR A 140 -4.84 -19.31 -13.62
N ALA A 141 -4.97 -19.95 -12.45
CA ALA A 141 -5.10 -19.26 -11.16
C ALA A 141 -4.01 -18.20 -10.96
N ASP A 142 -2.74 -18.56 -11.15
CA ASP A 142 -1.60 -17.64 -10.97
C ASP A 142 -1.72 -16.39 -11.86
N THR A 143 -2.13 -16.59 -13.12
CA THR A 143 -2.33 -15.49 -14.07
C THR A 143 -3.52 -14.61 -13.67
N ILE A 144 -4.59 -15.19 -13.13
CA ILE A 144 -5.73 -14.42 -12.62
C ILE A 144 -5.32 -13.58 -11.41
N VAL A 145 -4.65 -14.20 -10.43
CA VAL A 145 -4.18 -13.54 -9.20
C VAL A 145 -3.18 -12.43 -9.54
N ALA A 146 -2.17 -12.72 -10.36
CA ALA A 146 -1.15 -11.74 -10.76
C ALA A 146 -1.76 -10.53 -11.47
N ARG A 147 -2.73 -10.74 -12.38
CA ARG A 147 -3.43 -9.63 -13.06
C ARG A 147 -4.26 -8.79 -12.09
N GLY A 148 -4.93 -9.44 -11.13
CA GLY A 148 -5.71 -8.74 -10.10
C GLY A 148 -4.81 -7.85 -9.24
N LEU A 149 -3.70 -8.42 -8.74
CA LEU A 149 -2.71 -7.71 -7.96
C LEU A 149 -2.07 -6.56 -8.75
N ALA A 150 -1.64 -6.82 -9.99
CA ALA A 150 -1.02 -5.81 -10.85
C ALA A 150 -1.96 -4.62 -11.13
N ARG A 151 -3.27 -4.86 -11.33
CA ARG A 151 -4.26 -3.79 -11.49
C ARG A 151 -4.45 -2.98 -10.20
N ALA A 152 -4.43 -3.63 -9.03
CA ALA A 152 -4.50 -2.92 -7.75
C ALA A 152 -3.26 -2.03 -7.53
N ILE A 153 -2.07 -2.55 -7.84
CA ILE A 153 -0.82 -1.78 -7.81
C ILE A 153 -0.91 -0.60 -8.78
N ALA A 154 -1.31 -0.83 -10.04
CA ALA A 154 -1.46 0.23 -11.03
C ALA A 154 -2.48 1.29 -10.60
N GLY A 155 -3.58 0.89 -9.96
CA GLY A 155 -4.57 1.81 -9.39
C GLY A 155 -3.98 2.72 -8.31
N GLY A 156 -3.22 2.16 -7.36
CA GLY A 156 -2.52 2.94 -6.33
C GLY A 156 -1.42 3.83 -6.90
N THR A 157 -0.63 3.31 -7.84
CA THR A 157 0.39 4.07 -8.56
C THR A 157 -0.22 5.25 -9.31
N ALA A 158 -1.37 5.06 -9.97
CA ALA A 158 -2.07 6.14 -10.66
C ALA A 158 -2.52 7.25 -9.68
N SER A 159 -3.00 6.90 -8.48
CA SER A 159 -3.36 7.89 -7.45
C SER A 159 -2.15 8.72 -6.99
N HIS A 160 -1.02 8.08 -6.67
CA HIS A 160 0.19 8.79 -6.27
C HIS A 160 0.81 9.61 -7.42
N SER A 161 0.78 9.06 -8.63
CA SER A 161 1.25 9.74 -9.85
C SER A 161 0.42 10.99 -10.13
N GLY A 162 -0.91 10.88 -10.05
CA GLY A 162 -1.83 12.02 -10.20
C GLY A 162 -1.60 13.11 -9.15
N HIS A 163 -1.36 12.73 -7.89
CA HIS A 163 -1.00 13.67 -6.83
C HIS A 163 0.31 14.42 -7.16
N ALA A 164 1.38 13.69 -7.49
CA ALA A 164 2.66 14.29 -7.84
C ALA A 164 2.56 15.21 -9.07
N LEU A 165 1.83 14.78 -10.11
CA LEU A 165 1.61 15.55 -11.33
C LEU A 165 0.83 16.85 -11.04
N HIS A 166 -0.19 16.79 -10.18
CA HIS A 166 -0.92 17.97 -9.75
C HIS A 166 0.01 18.99 -9.06
N ILE A 167 0.84 18.55 -8.11
CA ILE A 167 1.80 19.43 -7.43
C ILE A 167 2.80 20.00 -8.42
N ALA A 168 3.36 19.20 -9.33
CA ALA A 168 4.31 19.67 -10.33
C ALA A 168 3.70 20.75 -11.25
N HIS A 169 2.45 20.58 -11.67
CA HIS A 169 1.74 21.62 -12.44
C HIS A 169 1.50 22.89 -11.63
N VAL A 170 1.02 22.78 -10.39
CA VAL A 170 0.85 23.97 -9.50
C VAL A 170 2.18 24.67 -9.31
N PHE A 171 3.24 23.92 -9.03
CA PHE A 171 4.57 24.48 -8.84
C PHE A 171 5.06 25.23 -10.07
N LYS A 172 4.89 24.66 -11.27
CA LYS A 172 5.22 25.34 -12.53
C LYS A 172 4.41 26.64 -12.69
N LYS A 173 3.10 26.61 -12.44
CA LYS A 173 2.24 27.81 -12.49
C LYS A 173 2.67 28.88 -11.49
N THR A 174 3.09 28.47 -10.28
CA THR A 174 3.64 29.39 -9.27
C THR A 174 4.87 30.12 -9.80
N LEU A 175 5.80 29.40 -10.45
CA LEU A 175 7.00 30.00 -11.03
C LEU A 175 6.68 30.96 -12.19
N LEU A 176 5.57 30.72 -12.90
CA LEU A 176 5.07 31.60 -13.97
C LEU A 176 4.25 32.79 -13.44
N GLY A 177 4.00 32.87 -12.12
CA GLY A 177 3.20 33.94 -11.52
C GLY A 177 1.68 33.76 -11.66
N GLU A 178 1.22 32.58 -12.05
CA GLU A 178 -0.21 32.29 -12.30
C GLU A 178 -0.98 31.87 -11.04
N THR A 179 -0.28 31.59 -9.93
CA THR A 179 -0.89 31.16 -8.66
C THR A 179 -0.30 31.98 -7.49
N PRO A 180 -0.90 33.13 -7.12
CA PRO A 180 -0.31 34.09 -6.19
C PRO A 180 -0.26 33.60 -4.73
N ASP A 181 -1.08 32.61 -4.36
CA ASP A 181 -1.13 32.08 -2.99
C ASP A 181 0.05 31.14 -2.65
N TYR A 182 0.86 30.78 -3.64
CA TYR A 182 1.98 29.88 -3.49
C TYR A 182 3.31 30.61 -3.69
N ALA A 183 4.33 30.18 -2.95
CA ALA A 183 5.69 30.66 -3.07
C ALA A 183 6.67 29.55 -2.67
N ILE A 184 7.94 29.68 -3.08
CA ILE A 184 9.00 28.81 -2.59
C ILE A 184 9.24 29.15 -1.12
N LYS A 185 8.89 28.23 -0.22
CA LYS A 185 9.07 28.39 1.23
C LYS A 185 10.38 27.79 1.76
N ASP A 186 10.99 26.89 0.98
CA ASP A 186 12.21 26.17 1.38
C ASP A 186 13.18 26.06 0.20
N GLU A 187 14.06 27.04 0.08
CA GLU A 187 15.09 27.09 -0.97
C GLU A 187 16.19 26.05 -0.75
N ALA A 188 16.51 25.72 0.50
CA ALA A 188 17.54 24.73 0.81
C ALA A 188 17.11 23.34 0.32
N LYS A 189 15.84 22.98 0.54
CA LYS A 189 15.27 21.73 0.03
C LYS A 189 15.21 21.72 -1.49
N LEU A 190 14.81 22.83 -2.11
CA LEU A 190 14.80 22.97 -3.58
C LEU A 190 16.18 22.67 -4.16
N LYS A 191 17.23 23.35 -3.68
CA LYS A 191 18.61 23.17 -4.14
C LYS A 191 19.11 21.75 -3.90
N THR A 192 18.81 21.17 -2.73
CA THR A 192 19.19 19.77 -2.42
C THR A 192 18.56 18.77 -3.40
N VAL A 193 17.28 18.95 -3.74
CA VAL A 193 16.59 18.08 -4.69
C VAL A 193 17.10 18.30 -6.11
N ALA A 194 17.37 19.56 -6.49
CA ALA A 194 17.96 19.89 -7.78
C ALA A 194 19.31 19.18 -8.00
N VAL A 195 20.23 19.29 -7.05
CA VAL A 195 21.55 18.62 -7.10
C VAL A 195 21.38 17.11 -7.19
N ARG A 196 20.50 16.50 -6.38
CA ARG A 196 20.21 15.06 -6.45
C ARG A 196 19.71 14.63 -7.83
N CYS A 197 18.95 15.48 -8.51
CA CYS A 197 18.44 15.23 -9.85
C CYS A 197 19.42 15.61 -10.97
N GLY A 198 20.68 15.93 -10.64
CA GLY A 198 21.74 16.28 -11.61
C GLY A 198 21.59 17.68 -12.20
N ILE A 199 20.98 18.61 -11.47
CA ILE A 199 20.80 20.01 -11.91
C ILE A 199 21.86 20.87 -11.21
N GLU A 200 22.66 21.57 -12.02
CA GLU A 200 23.65 22.54 -11.54
C GLU A 200 22.97 23.73 -10.85
N ILE A 201 23.51 24.20 -9.73
CA ILE A 201 22.92 25.27 -8.91
C ILE A 201 23.83 26.50 -8.73
N GLU A 202 25.11 26.40 -9.08
CA GLU A 202 26.08 27.48 -8.90
C GLU A 202 25.74 28.66 -9.82
N ASP A 203 25.85 29.88 -9.29
CA ASP A 203 25.56 31.14 -10.00
C ASP A 203 24.18 31.25 -10.68
N ARG A 204 23.21 30.44 -10.24
CA ARG A 204 21.85 30.44 -10.77
C ARG A 204 20.82 31.01 -9.81
N SER A 205 19.81 31.67 -10.37
CA SER A 205 18.66 32.13 -9.58
C SER A 205 17.83 30.94 -9.09
N VAL A 206 17.21 31.10 -7.93
CA VAL A 206 16.31 30.09 -7.33
C VAL A 206 15.18 29.74 -8.31
N LYS A 207 14.68 30.73 -9.06
CA LYS A 207 13.60 30.57 -10.04
C LYS A 207 14.03 29.69 -11.21
N ASP A 208 15.25 29.87 -11.72
CA ASP A 208 15.74 29.08 -12.86
C ASP A 208 15.98 27.63 -12.47
N ILE A 209 16.58 27.39 -11.29
CA ILE A 209 16.76 26.05 -10.72
C ILE A 209 15.40 25.37 -10.56
N ALA A 210 14.42 26.09 -9.99
CA ALA A 210 13.08 25.58 -9.77
C ALA A 210 12.36 25.23 -11.08
N LEU A 211 12.50 26.05 -12.11
CA LEU A 211 11.86 25.84 -13.41
C LEU A 211 12.43 24.63 -14.14
N GLU A 212 13.76 24.44 -14.08
CA GLU A 212 14.39 23.24 -14.63
C GLU A 212 13.96 21.99 -13.85
N LEU A 213 13.98 22.05 -12.52
CA LEU A 213 13.57 20.93 -11.67
C LEU A 213 12.13 20.50 -11.93
N VAL A 214 11.19 21.45 -12.05
CA VAL A 214 9.78 21.11 -12.32
C VAL A 214 9.58 20.57 -13.73
N ASN A 215 10.29 21.08 -14.74
CA ASN A 215 10.22 20.52 -16.09
C ASN A 215 10.81 19.10 -16.13
N LYS A 216 11.90 18.85 -15.42
CA LYS A 216 12.45 17.50 -15.26
C LYS A 216 11.41 16.59 -14.58
N ALA A 217 10.78 17.03 -13.49
CA ALA A 217 9.72 16.27 -12.81
C ALA A 217 8.55 15.92 -13.74
N LEU A 218 8.05 16.90 -14.51
CA LEU A 218 6.94 16.69 -15.44
C LEU A 218 7.29 15.71 -16.55
N SER A 219 8.52 15.75 -17.04
CA SER A 219 8.97 14.84 -18.10
C SER A 219 9.01 13.38 -17.66
N GLU A 220 9.13 13.08 -16.36
CA GLU A 220 9.17 11.70 -15.81
C GLU A 220 7.87 10.92 -16.02
N PHE A 221 6.78 11.57 -16.41
CA PHE A 221 5.50 10.92 -16.70
C PHE A 221 5.36 10.51 -18.18
N GLY A 222 6.37 10.77 -19.00
CA GLY A 222 6.49 10.28 -20.38
C GLY A 222 7.55 9.19 -20.52
N ASP A 223 7.54 8.49 -21.65
CA ASP A 223 8.60 7.54 -21.99
C ASP A 223 9.89 8.29 -22.37
N LYS A 224 11.00 7.90 -21.74
CA LYS A 224 12.33 8.49 -21.95
C LYS A 224 13.38 7.49 -22.42
N GLY A 225 13.08 6.19 -22.42
CA GLY A 225 14.10 5.15 -22.62
C GLY A 225 15.20 5.12 -21.55
N GLU A 226 15.01 5.83 -20.43
CA GLU A 226 15.94 5.90 -19.29
C GLU A 226 15.16 5.67 -17.98
N PRO A 227 15.80 5.16 -16.92
CA PRO A 227 15.17 5.02 -15.61
C PRO A 227 14.64 6.35 -15.08
N LEU A 228 13.52 6.29 -14.36
CA LEU A 228 12.95 7.45 -13.69
C LEU A 228 13.96 8.05 -12.70
N THR A 229 14.38 9.29 -12.93
CA THR A 229 15.28 10.08 -12.08
C THR A 229 14.87 10.01 -10.61
N TRP A 230 13.57 10.17 -10.30
CA TRP A 230 13.10 10.17 -8.90
C TRP A 230 13.22 8.81 -8.23
N ALA A 231 13.15 7.71 -8.98
CA ALA A 231 13.39 6.36 -8.43
C ALA A 231 14.91 6.08 -8.35
N ALA A 232 15.64 6.39 -9.42
CA ALA A 232 17.07 6.13 -9.55
C ALA A 232 17.92 6.84 -8.49
N THR A 233 17.57 8.08 -8.14
CA THR A 233 18.40 8.94 -7.28
C THR A 233 18.00 8.92 -5.81
N THR A 234 16.97 8.15 -5.43
CA THR A 234 16.44 8.11 -4.05
C THR A 234 16.69 6.80 -3.33
N VAL A 235 17.34 5.84 -3.99
CA VAL A 235 17.73 4.56 -3.41
C VAL A 235 19.25 4.39 -3.49
N THR A 236 19.78 3.35 -2.85
CA THR A 236 21.21 3.04 -2.89
C THR A 236 21.65 2.54 -4.26
N THR A 237 22.92 2.72 -4.61
CA THR A 237 23.48 2.25 -5.89
C THR A 237 23.21 0.77 -6.14
N GLY A 238 23.48 -0.09 -5.15
CA GLY A 238 23.21 -1.53 -5.27
C GLY A 238 21.74 -1.88 -5.52
N ARG A 239 20.79 -1.04 -5.07
CA ARG A 239 19.36 -1.23 -5.38
C ARG A 239 19.08 -0.96 -6.85
N ILE A 240 19.62 0.13 -7.42
CA ILE A 240 19.44 0.44 -8.85
C ILE A 240 20.13 -0.58 -9.74
N GLU A 241 21.33 -1.03 -9.37
CA GLU A 241 22.03 -2.10 -10.08
C GLU A 241 21.17 -3.38 -10.14
N THR A 242 20.62 -3.80 -8.99
CA THR A 242 19.71 -4.96 -8.94
C THR A 242 18.46 -4.75 -9.80
N CYS A 243 17.86 -3.55 -9.76
CA CYS A 243 16.67 -3.27 -10.56
C CYS A 243 16.96 -3.27 -12.07
N ASN A 244 18.12 -2.75 -12.49
CA ASN A 244 18.58 -2.78 -13.87
C ASN A 244 18.81 -4.22 -14.35
N GLU A 245 19.49 -5.04 -13.54
CA GLU A 245 19.73 -6.46 -13.85
C GLU A 245 18.42 -7.25 -14.04
N LEU A 246 17.37 -6.88 -13.31
CA LEU A 246 16.04 -7.49 -13.40
C LEU A 246 15.13 -6.86 -14.48
N GLY A 247 15.55 -5.77 -15.13
CA GLY A 247 14.77 -5.05 -16.15
C GLY A 247 13.49 -4.42 -15.63
N ILE A 248 13.50 -3.90 -14.39
CA ILE A 248 12.32 -3.31 -13.73
C ILE A 248 12.44 -1.78 -13.49
N VAL A 249 13.47 -1.14 -14.05
CA VAL A 249 13.67 0.32 -14.09
C VAL A 249 14.32 0.73 -15.40
#